data_AF-A0A2A5GZ44-F1
#
_entry.id   AF-A0A2A5GZ44-F1
#
_cell.length_a   1.000
_cell.length_b   1.000
_cell.length_c   1.000
_cell.angle_alpha   90.00
_cell.angle_beta   90.00
_cell.angle_gamma   90.00
#
_symmetry.space_group_name_H-M   'P 1'
#
loop_
_entity.id
_entity.type
_entity.pdbx_description
1 polymer ?
#
loop_
_entity_poly.entity_id
_entity_poly.type
_entity_poly.pdbx_seq_one_letter_code
_entity_poly.pdbx_strand_id
1 'polypeptide(L)'
;MQASEIKAPNASQEDNREKIEEIARDFEAVFITEMMKPMFEGLETDGPFGGGKGEEIFRGIMLDEYGKNVASLNVIGIQTQVANELIEMQSARTAETMQKDQDRTNATVSAKITDLELIEK
;
A
#
# COMPACT_ATOMS: atom_id res chain seq x y z
N MET A 1 -22.16 31.68 -20.63
CA MET A 1 -20.95 30.83 -20.60
C MET A 1 -20.41 30.87 -19.19
N GLN A 2 -20.86 29.97 -18.31
CA GLN A 2 -20.31 29.82 -16.96
C GLN A 2 -19.33 28.65 -17.04
N ALA A 3 -18.05 28.94 -16.82
CA ALA A 3 -17.02 27.93 -16.64
C ALA A 3 -17.27 27.28 -15.28
N SER A 4 -17.85 26.07 -15.28
CA SER A 4 -17.87 25.22 -14.10
C SER A 4 -16.47 24.62 -13.95
N GLU A 5 -15.76 25.04 -12.91
CA GLU A 5 -14.60 24.35 -12.36
C GLU A 5 -14.87 22.84 -12.31
N ILE A 6 -14.17 22.08 -13.14
CA ILE A 6 -13.98 20.65 -12.91
C ILE A 6 -12.97 20.57 -11.76
N LYS A 7 -13.51 20.49 -10.54
CA LYS A 7 -12.81 20.14 -9.32
C LYS A 7 -12.06 18.82 -9.56
N ALA A 8 -10.74 18.89 -9.67
CA ALA A 8 -9.87 17.73 -9.83
C ALA A 8 -10.07 16.76 -8.64
N PRO A 9 -10.59 15.54 -8.85
CA PRO A 9 -10.75 14.56 -7.78
C PRO A 9 -9.44 13.80 -7.44
N ASN A 10 -8.34 14.10 -8.12
CA ASN A 10 -7.25 13.12 -8.28
C ASN A 10 -6.08 13.21 -7.31
N ALA A 11 -5.78 14.36 -6.70
CA ALA A 11 -4.52 14.51 -5.94
C ALA A 11 -4.41 13.54 -4.75
N SER A 12 -5.48 13.35 -3.97
CA SER A 12 -5.46 12.44 -2.81
C SER A 12 -5.51 10.95 -3.17
N GLN A 13 -6.01 10.62 -4.36
CA GLN A 13 -6.09 9.25 -4.86
C GLN A 13 -4.75 8.84 -5.48
N GLU A 14 -4.10 9.75 -6.21
CA GLU A 14 -2.77 9.57 -6.80
C GLU A 14 -1.70 9.43 -5.71
N ASP A 15 -1.67 10.31 -4.70
CA ASP A 15 -0.76 10.23 -3.55
C ASP A 15 -0.88 8.91 -2.78
N ASN A 16 -2.10 8.37 -2.73
CA ASN A 16 -2.39 7.14 -2.03
C ASN A 16 -1.98 5.90 -2.84
N ARG A 17 -2.12 5.97 -4.17
CA ARG A 17 -1.67 4.92 -5.07
C ARG A 17 -0.14 4.80 -5.08
N GLU A 18 0.57 5.92 -5.13
CA GLU A 18 2.04 5.94 -5.08
C GLU A 18 2.56 5.29 -3.79
N LYS A 19 1.94 5.58 -2.64
CA LYS A 19 2.26 4.94 -1.36
C LYS A 19 2.02 3.43 -1.37
N ILE A 20 0.96 2.97 -2.01
CA ILE A 20 0.68 1.54 -2.11
C ILE A 20 1.73 0.85 -2.98
N GLU A 21 2.10 1.46 -4.09
CA GLU A 21 3.16 0.96 -4.97
C GLU A 21 4.51 0.90 -4.25
N GLU A 22 4.84 1.90 -3.42
CA GLU A 22 6.04 1.93 -2.57
C GLU A 22 6.02 0.80 -1.53
N ILE A 23 4.94 0.66 -0.76
CA ILE A 23 4.79 -0.39 0.26
C ILE A 23 4.90 -1.79 -0.38
N ALA A 24 4.29 -1.97 -1.55
CA ALA A 24 4.33 -3.25 -2.23
C ALA A 24 5.74 -3.58 -2.76
N ARG A 25 6.51 -2.57 -3.20
CA ARG A 25 7.91 -2.73 -3.58
C ARG A 25 8.79 -3.09 -2.39
N ASP A 26 8.59 -2.44 -1.25
CA ASP A 26 9.32 -2.73 -0.01
C ASP A 26 9.03 -4.16 0.48
N PHE A 27 7.79 -4.61 0.35
CA PHE A 27 7.43 -6.00 0.64
C PHE A 27 8.19 -6.99 -0.25
N GLU A 28 8.26 -6.73 -1.56
CA GLU A 28 9.04 -7.57 -2.48
C GLU A 28 10.55 -7.53 -2.15
N ALA A 29 11.09 -6.38 -1.75
CA ALA A 29 12.49 -6.25 -1.35
C ALA A 29 12.83 -7.11 -0.11
N VAL A 30 11.98 -7.08 0.92
CA VAL A 30 12.14 -7.94 2.10
C VAL A 30 12.01 -9.40 1.72
N PHE A 31 11.01 -9.76 0.90
CA PHE A 31 10.83 -11.13 0.44
C PHE A 31 12.07 -11.66 -0.28
N ILE A 32 12.64 -10.90 -1.23
CA ILE A 32 13.85 -11.27 -1.95
C ILE A 32 15.01 -11.45 -0.97
N THR A 33 15.18 -10.51 -0.04
CA THR A 33 16.23 -10.57 0.97
C THR A 33 16.15 -11.87 1.77
N GLU A 34 14.96 -12.24 2.27
CA GLU A 34 14.74 -13.50 3.00
C GLU A 34 15.03 -14.73 2.14
N MET A 35 14.64 -14.73 0.87
CA MET A 35 14.90 -15.84 -0.06
C MET A 35 16.37 -15.98 -0.44
N MET A 36 17.14 -14.89 -0.36
CA MET A 36 18.57 -14.89 -0.62
C MET A 36 19.38 -15.36 0.59
N LYS A 37 18.87 -15.26 1.83
CA LYS A 37 19.60 -15.67 3.05
C LYS A 37 20.23 -17.07 2.97
N PRO A 38 19.53 -18.13 2.53
CA PRO A 38 20.11 -19.47 2.47
C PRO A 38 21.33 -19.59 1.54
N MET A 39 21.45 -18.72 0.54
CA MET A 39 22.63 -18.67 -0.34
C MET A 39 23.89 -18.19 0.39
N PHE A 40 23.72 -17.39 1.45
CA PHE A 40 24.82 -16.83 2.24
C PHE A 40 25.04 -17.58 3.56
N GLU A 41 24.03 -18.31 4.06
CA GLU A 41 24.17 -19.19 5.22
C GLU A 41 25.14 -20.35 4.97
N GLY A 42 25.26 -20.82 3.73
CA GLY A 42 26.21 -21.87 3.33
C GLY A 42 27.63 -21.37 3.00
N LEU A 43 27.88 -20.06 3.03
CA LEU A 43 29.22 -19.49 2.87
C LEU A 43 29.93 -19.52 4.22
N GLU A 44 30.51 -20.68 4.56
CA GLU A 44 31.42 -20.78 5.70
C GLU A 44 32.57 -19.79 5.49
N THR A 45 32.71 -18.88 6.44
CA THR A 45 33.77 -17.87 6.48
C THR A 45 35.07 -18.54 6.92
N ASP A 46 35.59 -19.45 6.09
CA ASP A 46 36.71 -20.34 6.41
C ASP A 46 38.06 -19.71 6.08
N GLY A 47 38.32 -18.54 6.69
CA GLY A 47 39.61 -17.88 6.58
C GLY A 47 40.04 -17.23 7.90
N PRO A 48 41.34 -17.22 8.24
CA PRO A 48 41.85 -16.57 9.47
C PRO A 48 41.59 -15.05 9.55
N PHE A 49 41.02 -14.44 8.50
CA PHE A 49 40.62 -13.03 8.41
C PHE A 49 39.16 -12.84 7.95
N GLY A 50 38.38 -13.91 7.83
CA GLY A 50 36.96 -13.87 7.46
C GLY A 50 36.12 -14.51 8.56
N GLY A 51 34.89 -14.05 8.73
CA GLY A 51 34.00 -14.56 9.76
C GLY A 51 34.09 -13.75 11.03
N GLY A 52 33.12 -12.86 11.19
CA GLY A 52 32.93 -12.09 12.42
C GLY A 52 31.60 -11.36 12.41
N LYS A 53 31.18 -10.90 13.59
CA LYS A 53 29.89 -10.20 13.78
C LYS A 53 29.79 -8.91 12.95
N GLY A 54 30.91 -8.25 12.67
CA GLY A 54 30.95 -7.07 11.79
C GLY A 54 30.68 -7.42 10.32
N GLU A 55 31.20 -8.55 9.85
CA GLU A 55 30.97 -9.02 8.48
C GLU A 55 29.54 -9.55 8.30
N GLU A 56 28.98 -10.19 9.32
CA GLU A 56 27.57 -10.59 9.36
C GLU A 56 26.63 -9.39 9.23
N ILE A 57 26.88 -8.32 10.00
CA ILE A 57 26.10 -7.08 9.91
C ILE A 57 26.27 -6.44 8.52
N PHE A 58 27.49 -6.36 8.01
CA PHE A 58 27.76 -5.78 6.69
C PHE A 58 27.10 -6.57 5.56
N ARG A 59 27.12 -7.90 5.65
CA ARG A 59 26.38 -8.77 4.73
C ARG A 59 24.88 -8.52 4.77
N GLY A 60 24.29 -8.39 5.96
CA GLY A 60 22.88 -8.05 6.10
C GLY A 60 22.52 -6.77 5.34
N ILE A 61 23.30 -5.69 5.55
CA ILE A 61 23.11 -4.42 4.84
C ILE A 61 23.26 -4.59 3.32
N MET A 62 24.23 -5.38 2.87
CA MET A 62 24.43 -5.66 1.44
C MET A 62 23.27 -6.45 0.83
N LEU A 63 22.75 -7.46 1.54
CA LEU A 63 21.59 -8.23 1.09
C LEU A 63 20.36 -7.35 0.99
N ASP A 64 20.12 -6.46 1.97
CA ASP A 64 18.99 -5.53 1.95
C ASP A 64 19.03 -4.61 0.71
N GLU A 65 20.21 -4.06 0.38
CA GLU A 65 20.37 -3.21 -0.80
C GLU A 65 20.25 -3.99 -2.11
N TYR A 66 20.69 -5.25 -2.13
CA TYR A 66 20.42 -6.16 -3.26
C TYR A 66 18.92 -6.43 -3.42
N GLY A 67 18.23 -6.73 -2.33
CA GLY A 67 16.78 -6.96 -2.32
C GLY A 67 16.01 -5.76 -2.87
N LYS A 68 16.36 -4.54 -2.42
CA LYS A 68 15.78 -3.29 -2.94
C LYS A 68 16.07 -3.05 -4.42
N ASN A 69 17.31 -3.28 -4.85
CA ASN A 69 17.68 -3.13 -6.27
C ASN A 69 16.89 -4.10 -7.15
N VAL A 70 16.77 -5.37 -6.75
CA VAL A 70 16.01 -6.37 -7.51
C VAL A 70 14.52 -6.06 -7.51
N ALA A 71 13.96 -5.64 -6.37
CA ALA A 71 12.56 -5.20 -6.28
C ALA A 71 12.29 -3.97 -7.15
N SER A 72 13.24 -3.04 -7.29
CA SER A 72 13.08 -1.87 -8.16
C SER A 72 12.91 -2.22 -9.65
N LEU A 73 13.41 -3.39 -10.07
CA LEU A 73 13.31 -3.88 -11.45
C LEU A 73 11.96 -4.54 -11.76
N ASN A 74 11.14 -4.85 -10.76
CA ASN A 74 9.82 -5.50 -10.91
C ASN A 74 9.83 -6.76 -11.79
N VAL A 75 10.82 -7.63 -11.58
CA VAL A 75 10.97 -8.87 -12.39
C VAL A 75 10.14 -10.02 -11.81
N ILE A 76 9.95 -10.07 -10.49
CA ILE A 76 9.24 -11.17 -9.81
C ILE A 76 7.72 -10.92 -9.84
N GLY A 77 7.29 -9.66 -9.77
CA GLY A 77 5.88 -9.27 -9.91
C GLY A 77 5.03 -9.51 -8.67
N ILE A 78 5.65 -9.75 -7.50
CA ILE A 78 4.95 -9.84 -6.22
C ILE A 78 4.43 -8.47 -5.82
N GLN A 79 5.21 -7.41 -6.04
CA GLN A 79 4.78 -6.04 -5.72
C GLN A 79 3.48 -5.65 -6.46
N THR A 80 3.30 -6.09 -7.71
CA THR A 80 2.07 -5.81 -8.47
C THR A 80 0.85 -6.50 -7.84
N GLN A 81 1.00 -7.76 -7.42
CA GLN A 81 -0.09 -8.52 -6.80
C GLN A 81 -0.48 -7.91 -5.45
N VAL A 82 0.51 -7.57 -4.63
CA VAL A 82 0.29 -6.95 -3.31
C VAL A 82 -0.35 -5.57 -3.46
N ALA A 83 0.12 -4.75 -4.41
CA ALA A 83 -0.46 -3.43 -4.66
C ALA A 83 -1.95 -3.53 -5.05
N ASN A 84 -2.30 -4.48 -5.91
CA ASN A 84 -3.69 -4.68 -6.33
C ASN A 84 -4.59 -5.07 -5.15
N GLU A 85 -4.14 -6.00 -4.31
CA GLU A 85 -4.87 -6.42 -3.11
C GLU A 85 -5.07 -5.24 -2.13
N LEU A 86 -4.02 -4.44 -1.91
CA LEU A 86 -4.10 -3.26 -1.04
C LEU A 86 -5.07 -2.20 -1.56
N ILE A 87 -5.10 -1.98 -2.88
CA ILE A 87 -6.07 -1.08 -3.53
C ILE A 87 -7.49 -1.63 -3.36
N GLU A 88 -7.70 -2.93 -3.58
CA GLU A 88 -9.01 -3.57 -3.42
C GLU A 88 -9.53 -3.40 -1.99
N MET A 89 -8.72 -3.76 -0.99
CA MET A 89 -9.06 -3.59 0.43
C MET A 89 -9.39 -2.15 0.80
N GLN A 90 -8.65 -1.18 0.26
CA GLN A 90 -8.92 0.23 0.54
C GLN A 90 -10.17 0.74 -0.16
N SER A 91 -10.42 0.29 -1.39
CA SER A 91 -11.62 0.63 -2.15
C SER A 91 -12.88 0.11 -1.45
N ALA A 92 -12.84 -1.13 -0.93
CA ALA A 92 -13.91 -1.73 -0.15
C ALA A 92 -14.21 -0.92 1.12
N ARG A 93 -13.17 -0.56 1.89
CA ARG A 93 -13.32 0.26 3.10
C ARG A 93 -13.87 1.66 2.81
N THR A 94 -13.48 2.25 1.67
CA THR A 94 -13.98 3.56 1.24
C THR A 94 -15.46 3.46 0.84
N ALA A 95 -15.86 2.41 0.13
CA ALA A 95 -17.24 2.15 -0.24
C ALA A 95 -18.15 1.95 0.98
N GLU A 96 -17.70 1.20 1.99
CA GLU A 96 -18.42 1.02 3.26
C GLU A 96 -18.65 2.36 4.00
N THR A 97 -17.65 3.24 3.99
CA THR A 97 -17.74 4.56 4.62
C THR A 97 -18.73 5.46 3.88
N MET A 98 -18.70 5.46 2.54
CA MET A 98 -19.63 6.22 1.70
C MET A 98 -21.08 5.75 1.85
N GLN A 99 -21.31 4.44 1.98
CA GLN A 99 -22.64 3.88 2.16
C GLN A 99 -23.25 4.30 3.50
N LYS A 100 -22.46 4.29 4.57
CA LYS A 100 -22.89 4.74 5.90
C LYS A 100 -23.26 6.22 5.94
N ASP A 101 -22.55 7.06 5.21
CA ASP A 101 -22.85 8.49 5.12
C ASP A 101 -24.08 8.77 4.24
N GLN A 102 -24.30 7.99 3.19
CA GLN A 102 -25.51 8.06 2.38
C GLN A 102 -26.77 7.59 3.13
N ASP A 103 -26.65 6.56 3.97
CA ASP A 103 -27.76 6.13 4.82
C ASP A 103 -28.12 7.19 5.87
N ARG A 104 -27.13 7.90 6.40
CA ARG A 104 -27.35 9.03 7.33
C ARG A 104 -28.02 10.22 6.65
N THR A 105 -27.61 10.58 5.44
CA THR A 105 -28.25 11.67 4.69
C THR A 105 -29.67 11.28 4.28
N ASN A 106 -29.90 10.05 3.83
CA ASN A 106 -31.23 9.54 3.51
C ASN A 106 -32.16 9.52 4.73
N ALA A 107 -31.68 9.07 5.89
CA ALA A 107 -32.44 9.11 7.14
C ALA A 107 -32.81 10.54 7.55
N THR A 108 -31.89 11.50 7.36
CA THR A 108 -32.12 12.92 7.68
C THR A 108 -33.12 13.56 6.72
N VAL A 109 -33.02 13.25 5.42
CA VAL A 109 -33.97 13.73 4.40
C VAL A 109 -35.36 13.16 4.65
N SER A 110 -35.45 11.87 4.98
CA SER A 110 -36.72 11.20 5.28
C SER A 110 -37.41 11.82 6.51
N ALA A 111 -36.66 12.05 7.60
CA ALA A 111 -37.19 12.73 8.79
C ALA A 111 -37.71 14.14 8.47
N LYS A 112 -36.96 14.93 7.68
CA LYS A 112 -37.37 16.28 7.30
C LYS A 112 -38.62 16.30 6.41
N ILE A 113 -38.77 15.34 5.52
CA ILE A 113 -39.95 15.20 4.66
C ILE A 113 -41.18 14.84 5.51
N THR A 114 -41.03 13.91 6.46
CA THR A 114 -42.12 13.54 7.38
C THR A 114 -42.56 14.72 8.25
N ASP A 115 -41.62 15.52 8.75
CA ASP A 115 -41.92 16.74 9.51
C ASP A 115 -42.64 17.81 8.66
N LEU A 116 -42.37 17.91 7.36
CA LEU A 116 -43.05 18.84 6.45
C LEU A 116 -44.48 18.38 6.11
N GLU A 117 -44.71 17.08 5.90
CA GLU A 117 -46.04 16.53 5.63
C GLU A 117 -47.01 16.70 6.82
N LEU A 118 -46.48 16.84 8.04
CA LEU A 118 -47.28 17.05 9.26
C LEU A 118 -47.75 18.51 9.42
N ILE A 119 -47.17 19.45 8.68
CA ILE A 119 -47.49 20.90 8.76
C ILE A 119 -48.57 21.29 7.73
N GLU A 120 -48.81 20.46 6.70
CA GLU A 120 -49.83 20.71 5.65
C GLU A 120 -51.22 20.10 5.93
N LYS A 121 -51.47 19.55 7.13
CA LYS A 121 -52.80 19.13 7.61
C LYS A 121 -53.28 20.01 8.75
#